data_AF-A0A7K4IFS3-F1
#
_entry.id   AF-A0A7K4IFS3-F1
#
_cell.length_a   1.000
_cell.length_b   1.000
_cell.length_c   1.000
_cell.angle_alpha   90.00
_cell.angle_beta   90.00
_cell.angle_gamma   90.00
#
_symmetry.space_group_name_H-M   'P 1'
#
loop_
_entity.id
_entity.type
_entity.pdbx_description
1 polymer ?
#
loop_
_entity_poly.entity_id
_entity_poly.type
_entity_poly.pdbx_seq_one_letter_code
_entity_poly.pdbx_strand_id
1 'polypeptide(L)'
;MTGSKELEKLGVLFGMVTDRSRSFLERCSETRVCAAFDPIRATNEYRDIALSTIDSDLEALREVQSLSGPLGEVRAALGSGPNDERYILALSSLRETFLKDVLRPAVRDFLKGAAGPDDRLESLYLSQLKIDSLLETARFLRRIQKK
;
A
#
# COMPACT_ATOMS: atom_id res chain seq x y z
N MET A 1 -30.52 1.21 -14.75
CA MET A 1 -30.20 -0.05 -14.03
C MET A 1 -28.71 -0.46 -14.16
N THR A 2 -27.78 0.49 -14.38
CA THR A 2 -26.34 0.22 -14.58
C THR A 2 -25.56 0.13 -13.26
N GLY A 3 -25.92 0.94 -12.25
CA GLY A 3 -25.20 0.98 -10.97
C GLY A 3 -25.22 -0.33 -10.16
N SER A 4 -26.25 -1.18 -10.30
CA SER A 4 -26.32 -2.46 -9.56
C SER A 4 -25.25 -3.45 -10.02
N LYS A 5 -24.94 -3.50 -11.33
CA LYS A 5 -23.92 -4.42 -11.88
C LYS A 5 -22.51 -3.95 -11.59
N GLU A 6 -22.29 -2.63 -11.58
CA GLU A 6 -21.01 -2.03 -11.20
C GLU A 6 -20.68 -2.30 -9.72
N LEU A 7 -21.69 -2.19 -8.84
CA LEU A 7 -21.53 -2.49 -7.41
C LEU A 7 -21.25 -3.96 -7.14
N GLU A 8 -21.92 -4.90 -7.83
CA GLU A 8 -21.60 -6.33 -7.74
C GLU A 8 -20.16 -6.64 -8.16
N LYS A 9 -19.71 -6.06 -9.29
CA LYS A 9 -18.33 -6.21 -9.77
C LYS A 9 -17.31 -5.73 -8.73
N LEU A 10 -17.56 -4.59 -8.10
CA LEU A 10 -16.72 -4.05 -7.04
C LEU A 10 -16.78 -4.93 -5.78
N GLY A 11 -17.94 -5.47 -5.42
CA GLY A 11 -18.11 -6.35 -4.27
C GLY A 11 -17.26 -7.62 -4.37
N VAL A 12 -17.26 -8.28 -5.54
CA VAL A 12 -16.41 -9.46 -5.80
C VAL A 12 -14.93 -9.10 -5.70
N LEU A 13 -14.53 -7.98 -6.31
CA LEU A 13 -13.16 -7.47 -6.26
C LEU A 13 -12.69 -7.22 -4.81
N PHE A 14 -13.52 -6.59 -3.99
CA PHE A 14 -13.19 -6.32 -2.58
C PHE A 14 -13.06 -7.59 -1.75
N GLY A 15 -13.89 -8.60 -2.01
CA GLY A 15 -13.77 -9.91 -1.36
C GLY A 15 -12.40 -10.54 -1.62
N MET A 16 -11.97 -10.59 -2.88
CA MET A 16 -10.68 -11.15 -3.28
C MET A 16 -9.49 -10.39 -2.66
N VAL A 17 -9.52 -9.05 -2.75
CA VAL A 17 -8.47 -8.19 -2.18
C VAL A 17 -8.38 -8.38 -0.66
N THR A 18 -9.51 -8.52 0.03
CA THR A 18 -9.56 -8.71 1.48
C THR A 18 -8.92 -10.04 1.89
N ASP A 19 -9.24 -11.12 1.18
CA ASP A 19 -8.67 -12.44 1.49
C ASP A 19 -7.16 -12.49 1.21
N ARG A 20 -6.70 -11.91 0.11
CA ARG A 20 -5.27 -11.89 -0.24
C ARG A 20 -4.44 -10.93 0.60
N SER A 21 -5.05 -9.91 1.20
CA SER A 21 -4.34 -8.91 2.01
C SER A 21 -4.25 -9.24 3.50
N ARG A 22 -5.01 -10.24 3.98
CA ARG A 22 -5.18 -10.53 5.41
C ARG A 22 -3.87 -10.69 6.16
N SER A 23 -2.98 -11.57 5.69
CA SER A 23 -1.70 -11.85 6.36
C SER A 23 -0.80 -10.62 6.45
N PHE A 24 -0.83 -9.77 5.43
CA PHE A 24 -0.08 -8.52 5.43
C PHE A 24 -0.66 -7.52 6.43
N LEU A 25 -1.99 -7.37 6.47
CA LEU A 25 -2.68 -6.49 7.41
C LEU A 25 -2.50 -6.93 8.87
N GLU A 26 -2.52 -8.24 9.12
CA GLU A 26 -2.22 -8.84 10.42
C GLU A 26 -0.82 -8.45 10.88
N ARG A 27 0.20 -8.62 10.03
CA ARG A 27 1.57 -8.20 10.33
C ARG A 27 1.67 -6.70 10.65
N CYS A 28 1.05 -5.83 9.85
CA CYS A 28 1.01 -4.39 10.15
C CYS A 28 0.30 -4.09 11.48
N SER A 29 -0.76 -4.83 11.83
CA SER A 29 -1.45 -4.71 13.10
C SER A 29 -0.58 -5.15 14.28
N GLU A 30 0.05 -6.33 14.18
CA GLU A 30 0.96 -6.89 15.18
C GLU A 30 2.14 -5.96 15.44
N THR A 31 2.74 -5.39 14.40
CA THR A 31 3.82 -4.41 14.55
C THR A 31 3.37 -3.17 15.32
N ARG A 32 2.14 -2.68 15.11
CA ARG A 32 1.59 -1.56 15.88
C ARG A 32 1.36 -1.94 17.35
N VAL A 33 0.86 -3.14 17.63
CA VAL A 33 0.71 -3.64 19.00
C VAL A 33 2.08 -3.77 19.67
N CYS A 34 3.06 -4.37 18.98
CA CYS A 34 4.43 -4.54 19.45
C CYS A 34 5.04 -3.18 19.84
N ALA A 35 4.81 -2.14 19.04
CA ALA A 35 5.38 -0.81 19.29
C ALA A 35 4.95 -0.17 20.61
N ALA A 36 3.83 -0.60 21.20
CA ALA A 36 3.39 -0.14 22.51
C ALA A 36 4.24 -0.68 23.66
N PHE A 37 4.93 -1.82 23.45
CA PHE A 37 5.71 -2.52 24.48
C PHE A 37 7.21 -2.53 24.16
N ASP A 38 7.57 -2.65 22.88
CA ASP A 38 8.93 -2.70 22.37
C ASP A 38 9.03 -1.91 21.05
N PRO A 39 9.28 -0.59 21.12
CA PRO A 39 9.32 0.26 19.94
C PRO A 39 10.52 -0.03 19.02
N ILE A 40 11.62 -0.58 19.57
CA ILE A 40 12.82 -0.91 18.79
C ILE A 40 12.52 -2.14 17.93
N ARG A 41 11.98 -3.20 18.55
CA ARG A 41 11.59 -4.41 17.82
C ARG A 41 10.55 -4.12 16.76
N ALA A 42 9.51 -3.35 17.08
CA ALA A 42 8.49 -2.98 16.11
C ALA A 42 9.05 -2.17 14.92
N THR A 43 10.05 -1.31 15.16
CA THR A 43 10.72 -0.56 14.09
C THR A 43 11.48 -1.50 13.14
N ASN A 44 12.13 -2.54 13.66
CA ASN A 44 12.82 -3.55 12.86
C ASN A 44 11.83 -4.41 12.07
N GLU A 45 10.78 -4.92 12.72
CA GLU A 45 9.73 -5.70 12.07
C GLU A 45 9.05 -4.91 10.94
N TYR A 46 8.76 -3.63 11.19
CA TYR A 46 8.23 -2.76 10.15
C TYR A 46 9.20 -2.62 8.97
N ARG A 47 10.50 -2.42 9.22
CA ARG A 47 11.49 -2.27 8.16
C ARG A 47 11.50 -3.52 7.27
N ASP A 48 11.42 -4.70 7.85
CA ASP A 48 11.38 -5.97 7.11
C ASP A 48 10.10 -6.09 6.27
N ILE A 49 8.93 -5.73 6.84
CA ILE A 49 7.66 -5.68 6.10
C ILE A 49 7.76 -4.70 4.93
N ALA A 50 8.28 -3.49 5.18
CA ALA A 50 8.37 -2.44 4.18
C ALA A 50 9.33 -2.81 3.05
N LEU A 51 10.53 -3.32 3.36
CA LEU A 51 11.50 -3.78 2.36
C LEU A 51 10.92 -4.89 1.50
N SER A 52 10.37 -5.94 2.13
CA SER A 52 9.74 -7.03 1.39
C SER A 52 8.64 -6.51 0.46
N THR A 53 7.77 -5.63 0.95
CA THR A 53 6.65 -5.10 0.16
C THR A 53 7.13 -4.25 -1.02
N ILE A 54 8.13 -3.39 -0.80
CA ILE A 54 8.68 -2.53 -1.84
C ILE A 54 9.38 -3.38 -2.91
N ASP A 55 10.17 -4.38 -2.49
CA ASP A 55 11.04 -5.15 -3.38
C ASP A 55 10.31 -6.29 -4.10
N SER A 56 9.22 -6.83 -3.56
CA SER A 56 8.42 -7.88 -4.21
C SER A 56 7.17 -7.33 -4.88
N ASP A 57 6.33 -6.63 -4.12
CA ASP A 57 4.95 -6.35 -4.53
C ASP A 57 4.84 -5.07 -5.34
N LEU A 58 5.66 -4.07 -5.00
CA LEU A 58 5.65 -2.78 -5.67
C LEU A 58 6.71 -2.64 -6.76
N GLU A 59 7.64 -3.59 -6.89
CA GLU A 59 8.69 -3.53 -7.90
C GLU A 59 8.10 -3.58 -9.33
N ALA A 60 7.03 -4.35 -9.53
CA ALA A 60 6.30 -4.38 -10.80
C ALA A 60 5.75 -3.00 -11.24
N LEU A 61 5.61 -2.06 -10.30
CA LEU A 61 5.15 -0.71 -10.57
C LEU A 61 6.27 0.23 -11.06
N ARG A 62 7.55 -0.19 -10.98
CA ARG A 62 8.67 0.64 -11.46
C ARG A 62 8.65 0.90 -12.95
N GLU A 63 8.10 -0.04 -13.73
CA GLU A 63 7.91 0.11 -15.18
C GLU A 63 6.94 1.25 -15.51
N VAL A 64 6.12 1.69 -14.54
CA VAL A 64 5.31 2.88 -14.68
C VAL A 64 6.19 4.10 -14.45
N GLN A 65 6.46 4.86 -15.52
CA GLN A 65 7.36 6.01 -15.50
C GLN A 65 7.07 6.99 -14.35
N SER A 66 5.80 7.28 -14.06
CA SER A 66 5.40 8.18 -12.98
C SER A 66 5.68 7.65 -11.57
N LEU A 67 5.88 6.34 -11.39
CA LEU A 67 6.13 5.70 -10.09
C LEU A 67 7.60 5.40 -9.82
N SER A 68 8.45 5.38 -10.86
CA SER A 68 9.88 5.12 -10.73
C SER A 68 10.57 6.05 -9.72
N GLY A 69 10.32 7.35 -9.81
CA GLY A 69 10.86 8.37 -8.89
C GLY A 69 10.36 8.19 -7.46
N PRO A 70 9.02 8.24 -7.21
CA PRO A 70 8.46 8.05 -5.87
C PRO A 70 8.88 6.73 -5.19
N LEU A 71 8.97 5.61 -5.93
CA LEU A 71 9.46 4.34 -5.38
C LEU A 71 10.93 4.41 -4.97
N GLY A 72 11.77 5.08 -5.79
CA GLY A 72 13.16 5.32 -5.46
C GLY A 72 13.33 6.15 -4.19
N GLU A 73 12.54 7.21 -4.04
CA GLU A 73 12.52 8.07 -2.86
C GLU A 73 12.09 7.30 -1.60
N VAL A 74 11.06 6.47 -1.68
CA VAL A 74 10.62 5.62 -0.56
C VAL A 74 11.75 4.68 -0.12
N ARG A 75 12.40 4.00 -1.08
CA ARG A 75 13.50 3.06 -0.76
C ARG A 75 14.68 3.80 -0.12
N ALA A 76 15.06 4.96 -0.65
CA ALA A 76 16.14 5.78 -0.08
C ALA A 76 15.80 6.32 1.32
N ALA A 77 14.58 6.81 1.52
CA ALA A 77 14.14 7.39 2.79
C ALA A 77 13.99 6.32 3.89
N LEU A 78 13.59 5.09 3.55
CA LEU A 78 13.49 3.98 4.50
C LEU A 78 14.82 3.68 5.21
N GLY A 79 15.95 3.92 4.54
CA GLY A 79 17.29 3.80 5.13
C GLY A 79 17.52 4.72 6.33
N SER A 80 16.83 5.87 6.38
CA SER A 80 16.89 6.80 7.53
C SER A 80 16.01 6.36 8.71
N GLY A 81 15.12 5.39 8.50
CA GLY A 81 14.21 4.86 9.52
C GLY A 81 12.74 5.06 9.16
N PRO A 82 11.85 4.12 9.56
CA PRO A 82 10.43 4.16 9.19
C PRO A 82 9.60 5.22 9.92
N ASN A 83 10.18 5.83 10.95
CA ASN A 83 9.64 6.94 11.72
C ASN A 83 10.11 8.32 11.20
N ASP A 84 11.04 8.37 10.23
CA ASP A 84 11.52 9.61 9.63
C ASP A 84 10.38 10.30 8.84
N GLU A 85 10.26 11.62 9.00
CA GLU A 85 9.28 12.42 8.25
C GLU A 85 9.46 12.26 6.74
N ARG A 86 10.71 12.24 6.25
CA ARG A 86 11.02 12.09 4.83
C ARG A 86 10.48 10.78 4.27
N TYR A 87 10.53 9.71 5.05
CA TYR A 87 9.96 8.42 4.66
C TYR A 87 8.43 8.47 4.58
N ILE A 88 7.78 9.07 5.57
CA ILE A 88 6.31 9.24 5.59
C ILE A 88 5.84 10.12 4.42
N LEU A 89 6.58 11.19 4.11
CA LEU A 89 6.31 12.05 2.97
C LEU A 89 6.49 11.32 1.65
N ALA A 90 7.57 10.55 1.50
CA ALA A 90 7.82 9.74 0.30
C ALA A 90 6.70 8.70 0.08
N LEU A 91 6.26 8.00 1.13
CA LEU A 91 5.12 7.08 1.05
C LEU A 91 3.81 7.80 0.67
N SER A 92 3.59 8.99 1.21
CA SER A 92 2.40 9.79 0.89
C SER A 92 2.40 10.23 -0.58
N SER A 93 3.56 10.66 -1.10
CA SER A 93 3.74 11.03 -2.51
C SER A 93 3.55 9.83 -3.45
N LEU A 94 4.13 8.67 -3.09
CA LEU A 94 3.92 7.42 -3.83
C LEU A 94 2.43 7.06 -3.91
N ARG A 95 1.74 7.10 -2.77
CA ARG A 95 0.29 6.84 -2.69
C ARG A 95 -0.52 7.76 -3.61
N GLU A 96 -0.26 9.06 -3.54
CA GLU A 96 -0.98 10.04 -4.36
C GLU A 96 -0.76 9.82 -5.85
N THR A 97 0.49 9.59 -6.24
CA THR A 97 0.87 9.34 -7.63
C THR A 97 0.26 8.03 -8.13
N PHE A 98 0.32 6.95 -7.34
CA PHE A 98 -0.29 5.66 -7.65
C PHE A 98 -1.80 5.77 -7.86
N LEU A 99 -2.50 6.44 -6.95
CA LEU A 99 -3.94 6.65 -7.06
C LEU A 99 -4.30 7.43 -8.32
N LYS A 100 -3.57 8.52 -8.59
CA LYS A 100 -3.86 9.44 -9.68
C LYS A 100 -3.57 8.83 -11.05
N ASP A 101 -2.40 8.22 -11.20
CA ASP A 101 -1.84 7.86 -12.50
C ASP A 101 -2.01 6.37 -12.83
N VAL A 102 -2.33 5.51 -11.85
CA VAL A 102 -2.47 4.07 -12.06
C VAL A 102 -3.85 3.55 -11.67
N LEU A 103 -4.25 3.65 -10.40
CA LEU A 103 -5.47 3.00 -9.94
C LEU A 103 -6.74 3.65 -10.51
N ARG A 104 -6.86 4.99 -10.45
CA ARG A 104 -8.07 5.68 -10.96
C ARG A 104 -8.28 5.47 -12.47
N PRO A 105 -7.25 5.56 -13.33
CA PRO A 105 -7.40 5.19 -14.75
C PRO A 105 -7.85 3.74 -14.93
N ALA A 106 -7.20 2.78 -14.25
CA ALA A 106 -7.56 1.37 -14.36
C ALA A 106 -9.01 1.07 -13.93
N VAL A 107 -9.46 1.67 -12.83
CA VAL A 107 -10.86 1.56 -12.38
C VAL A 107 -11.82 2.17 -13.39
N ARG A 108 -11.49 3.34 -13.97
CA ARG A 108 -12.33 3.99 -14.99
C ARG A 108 -12.48 3.10 -16.23
N ASP A 109 -11.39 2.48 -16.68
CA ASP A 109 -11.40 1.60 -17.84
C ASP A 109 -12.19 0.31 -17.54
N PHE A 110 -12.02 -0.25 -16.34
CA PHE A 110 -12.78 -1.40 -15.88
C PHE A 110 -14.30 -1.14 -15.85
N LEU A 111 -14.72 0.00 -15.32
CA LEU A 111 -16.14 0.35 -15.25
C LEU A 111 -16.77 0.59 -16.63
N LYS A 112 -15.98 1.07 -17.60
CA LYS A 112 -16.42 1.26 -18.99
C LYS A 112 -16.43 -0.05 -19.80
N GLY A 113 -15.69 -1.06 -19.35
CA GLY A 113 -15.52 -2.34 -20.03
C GLY A 113 -16.65 -3.35 -19.76
N ALA A 114 -16.94 -4.19 -20.76
CA ALA A 114 -17.85 -5.33 -20.59
C ALA A 114 -17.22 -6.48 -19.78
N ALA A 115 -15.88 -6.51 -19.65
CA ALA A 115 -15.14 -7.59 -19.00
C ALA A 115 -15.36 -7.65 -17.47
N GLY A 116 -15.21 -8.84 -16.91
CA GLY A 116 -15.18 -9.10 -15.46
C GLY A 116 -13.89 -8.58 -14.81
N PRO A 117 -13.77 -8.68 -13.47
CA PRO A 117 -12.56 -8.29 -12.76
C PRO A 117 -11.36 -9.03 -13.34
N ASP A 118 -10.34 -8.27 -13.74
CA ASP A 118 -9.06 -8.76 -14.25
C ASP A 118 -8.07 -8.80 -13.08
N ASP A 119 -7.26 -9.86 -13.00
CA ASP A 119 -6.18 -10.05 -12.01
C ASP A 119 -5.30 -8.79 -11.87
N ARG A 120 -5.17 -8.03 -12.96
CA ARG A 120 -4.48 -6.74 -12.95
C ARG A 120 -5.11 -5.73 -12.00
N LEU A 121 -6.43 -5.54 -12.05
CA LEU A 121 -7.10 -4.55 -11.20
C LEU A 121 -7.04 -4.97 -9.73
N GLU A 122 -7.20 -6.27 -9.46
CA GLU A 122 -7.04 -6.82 -8.11
C GLU A 122 -5.63 -6.54 -7.55
N SER A 123 -4.59 -6.80 -8.34
CA SER A 123 -3.20 -6.49 -7.97
C SER A 123 -2.99 -5.01 -7.67
N LEU A 124 -3.60 -4.10 -8.44
CA LEU A 124 -3.51 -2.67 -8.18
C LEU A 124 -4.18 -2.26 -6.86
N TYR A 125 -5.33 -2.85 -6.52
CA TYR A 125 -5.97 -2.61 -5.22
C TYR A 125 -5.16 -3.18 -4.06
N LEU A 126 -4.54 -4.36 -4.23
CA LEU A 126 -3.63 -4.92 -3.24
C LEU A 126 -2.43 -4.01 -3.00
N SER A 127 -1.81 -3.49 -4.06
CA SER A 127 -0.71 -2.53 -3.96
C SER A 127 -1.12 -1.24 -3.24
N GLN A 128 -2.30 -0.69 -3.55
CA GLN A 128 -2.83 0.48 -2.84
C GLN A 128 -3.00 0.21 -1.34
N LEU A 129 -3.62 -0.92 -1.00
CA LEU A 129 -3.85 -1.31 0.39
C LEU A 129 -2.54 -1.49 1.16
N LYS A 130 -1.52 -2.08 0.51
CA LYS A 130 -0.18 -2.23 1.07
C LYS A 130 0.47 -0.86 1.33
N ILE A 131 0.43 0.05 0.36
CA ILE A 131 0.94 1.42 0.52
C ILE A 131 0.23 2.14 1.69
N ASP A 132 -1.10 2.04 1.77
CA ASP A 132 -1.90 2.69 2.82
C ASP A 132 -1.54 2.14 4.21
N SER A 133 -1.40 0.83 4.35
CA SER A 133 -1.11 0.19 5.63
C SER A 133 0.32 0.46 6.10
N LEU A 134 1.29 0.50 5.18
CA LEU A 134 2.66 0.93 5.47
C LEU A 134 2.65 2.36 6.00
N LEU A 135 1.98 3.27 5.29
CA LEU A 135 1.89 4.68 5.67
C LEU A 135 1.23 4.87 7.04
N GLU A 136 0.12 4.17 7.32
CA GLU A 136 -0.56 4.22 8.61
C GLU A 136 0.35 3.72 9.74
N THR A 137 1.04 2.60 9.52
CA THR A 137 1.93 1.99 10.52
C THR A 137 3.15 2.88 10.77
N ALA A 138 3.79 3.43 9.75
CA ALA A 138 4.88 4.41 9.89
C ALA A 138 4.46 5.63 10.71
N ARG A 139 3.28 6.20 10.41
CA ARG A 139 2.71 7.33 11.18
C ARG A 139 2.41 6.95 12.63
N PHE A 140 1.99 5.71 12.86
CA PHE A 140 1.78 5.20 14.22
C PHE A 140 3.09 5.08 15.00
N LEU A 141 4.11 4.43 14.43
CA LEU A 141 5.43 4.30 15.05
C LEU A 141 6.02 5.66 15.43
N ARG A 142 5.93 6.63 14.51
CA ARG A 142 6.37 8.00 14.76
C ARG A 142 5.62 8.69 15.91
N ARG A 143 4.30 8.43 16.06
CA ARG A 143 3.51 9.01 17.16
C ARG A 143 3.92 8.43 18.51
N ILE A 144 4.23 7.14 18.58
CA ILE A 144 4.66 6.51 19.84
C ILE A 144 6.03 6.98 20.26
N GLN A 145 6.99 7.11 19.35
CA GLN A 145 8.36 7.53 19.70
C GLN A 145 8.49 9.02 20.06
N LYS A 146 7.47 9.84 19.77
CA LYS A 146 7.40 11.23 20.25
C LYS A 146 6.91 11.35 21.70
N LYS A 147 6.43 10.26 22.30
CA LYS A 147 6.07 10.19 23.72
C LYS A 147 7.25 9.73 24.55
#